data_AF-A0A2A3J1X0-F1
#
_entry.id   AF-A0A2A3J1X0-F1
#
_cell.length_a   1.000
_cell.length_b   1.000
_cell.length_c   1.000
_cell.angle_alpha   90.00
_cell.angle_beta   90.00
_cell.angle_gamma   90.00
#
_symmetry.space_group_name_H-M   'P 1'
#
loop_
_entity.id
_entity.type
_entity.pdbx_description
1 polymer ?
#
loop_
_entity_poly.entity_id
_entity_poly.type
_entity_poly.pdbx_seq_one_letter_code
_entity_poly.pdbx_strand_id
1 'polypeptide(L)'
;MAEIRTGDSDSDGDGGSRAMRSDICARLDEIRGVVPAERRPELEEILGALRGSGDPAVPQAALHRLLRRCGVATGLRAFTRGAEIGGLPAAVEGHPVVEAYVCPGDRCDRRASARNRPVPETCRLYGEPMRRRRLS
;
A
#
# COMPACT_ATOMS: atom_id res chain seq x y z
N MET A 1 19.98 -30.11 30.71
CA MET A 1 20.73 -28.91 30.30
C MET A 1 20.07 -28.39 29.03
N ALA A 2 19.60 -27.15 29.11
CA ALA A 2 18.84 -26.47 28.07
C ALA A 2 19.78 -25.98 26.96
N GLU A 3 19.33 -25.99 25.71
CA GLU A 3 19.60 -24.93 24.71
C GLU A 3 18.44 -24.90 23.70
N ILE A 4 17.46 -24.02 23.95
CA ILE A 4 16.45 -23.62 22.99
C ILE A 4 17.12 -22.56 22.10
N ARG A 5 17.41 -22.89 20.83
CA ARG A 5 17.83 -21.90 19.83
C ARG A 5 16.59 -21.21 19.28
N THR A 6 16.15 -20.18 19.98
CA THR A 6 15.09 -19.28 19.54
C THR A 6 15.64 -18.26 18.55
N GLY A 7 15.01 -18.21 17.38
CA GLY A 7 14.70 -16.95 16.70
C GLY A 7 15.81 -16.31 15.90
N ASP A 8 16.05 -16.83 14.70
CA ASP A 8 16.51 -15.99 13.59
C ASP A 8 15.29 -15.17 13.11
N SER A 9 15.26 -13.90 13.46
CA SER A 9 14.20 -12.95 13.06
C SER A 9 14.82 -11.57 12.94
N ASP A 10 15.55 -11.33 11.85
CA ASP A 10 15.92 -9.96 11.49
C ASP A 10 16.18 -9.83 9.98
N SER A 11 15.10 -9.72 9.19
CA SER A 11 15.10 -9.09 7.85
C SER A 11 13.66 -8.93 7.29
N ASP A 12 12.74 -8.35 8.06
CA ASP A 12 11.34 -8.09 7.62
C ASP A 12 10.92 -6.60 7.69
N GLY A 13 11.88 -5.69 7.87
CA GLY A 13 11.59 -4.24 7.97
C GLY A 13 11.18 -3.58 6.64
N ASP A 14 11.76 -4.03 5.52
CA ASP A 14 11.51 -3.43 4.19
C ASP A 14 10.24 -3.98 3.53
N GLY A 15 9.99 -5.29 3.65
CA GLY A 15 8.79 -5.95 3.11
C GLY A 15 7.49 -5.45 3.76
N GLY A 16 7.48 -5.32 5.09
CA GLY A 16 6.32 -4.76 5.81
C GLY A 16 6.05 -3.30 5.45
N SER A 17 7.09 -2.51 5.23
CA SER A 17 7.01 -1.10 4.85
C SER A 17 6.44 -0.90 3.44
N ARG A 18 6.78 -1.77 2.48
CA ARG A 18 6.26 -1.70 1.11
C ARG A 18 4.82 -2.20 1.00
N ALA A 19 4.47 -3.26 1.71
CA ALA A 19 3.10 -3.74 1.81
C ALA A 19 2.18 -2.67 2.42
N MET A 20 2.62 -2.01 3.49
CA MET A 20 1.92 -0.87 4.09
C MET A 20 1.64 0.26 3.09
N ARG A 21 2.67 0.69 2.36
CA ARG A 21 2.53 1.75 1.35
C ARG A 21 1.60 1.32 0.21
N SER A 22 1.61 0.04 -0.16
CA SER A 22 0.67 -0.53 -1.13
C SER A 22 -0.77 -0.42 -0.66
N ASP A 23 -1.04 -0.82 0.59
CA ASP A 23 -2.37 -0.75 1.21
C ASP A 23 -2.93 0.66 1.26
N ILE A 24 -2.10 1.64 1.65
CA ILE A 24 -2.47 3.06 1.67
C ILE A 24 -2.70 3.57 0.25
N CYS A 25 -1.84 3.19 -0.70
CA CYS A 25 -1.97 3.59 -2.10
C CYS A 25 -3.30 3.08 -2.70
N ALA A 26 -3.65 1.82 -2.46
CA ALA A 26 -4.89 1.21 -2.96
C ALA A 26 -6.13 2.03 -2.54
N ARG A 27 -6.14 2.50 -1.29
CA ARG A 27 -7.31 3.08 -0.62
C ARG A 27 -7.26 4.59 -0.48
N LEU A 28 -6.33 5.24 -1.18
CA LEU A 28 -6.09 6.67 -1.00
C LEU A 28 -7.30 7.53 -1.33
N ASP A 29 -8.10 7.16 -2.34
CA ASP A 29 -9.33 7.89 -2.67
C ASP A 29 -10.40 7.73 -1.57
N GLU A 30 -10.53 6.55 -0.96
CA GLU A 30 -11.44 6.35 0.17
C GLU A 30 -11.00 7.16 1.39
N ILE A 31 -9.70 7.18 1.69
CA ILE A 31 -9.10 8.01 2.73
C ILE A 31 -9.39 9.51 2.46
N ARG A 32 -9.21 9.97 1.22
CA ARG A 32 -9.50 11.36 0.82
C ARG A 32 -10.99 11.69 0.86
N GLY A 33 -11.85 10.70 0.71
CA GLY A 33 -13.31 10.85 0.81
C GLY A 33 -13.79 11.07 2.24
N VAL A 34 -13.12 10.47 3.23
CA VAL A 34 -13.49 10.62 4.65
C VAL A 34 -12.77 11.77 5.36
N VAL A 35 -11.63 12.23 4.84
CA VAL A 35 -10.91 13.38 5.39
C VAL A 35 -11.54 14.67 4.85
N PRO A 36 -12.06 15.54 5.74
CA PRO A 36 -12.72 16.76 5.31
C PRO A 36 -11.72 17.75 4.70
N ALA A 37 -12.22 18.68 3.88
CA ALA A 37 -11.39 19.58 3.09
C ALA A 37 -10.40 20.40 3.95
N GLU A 38 -10.82 20.86 5.14
CA GLU A 38 -9.95 21.62 6.04
C GLU A 38 -8.77 20.81 6.61
N ARG A 39 -8.82 19.47 6.55
CA ARG A 39 -7.75 18.57 7.02
C ARG A 39 -6.94 17.93 5.88
N ARG A 40 -7.23 18.27 4.62
CA ARG A 40 -6.46 17.79 3.47
C ARG A 40 -4.98 18.18 3.51
N PRO A 41 -4.58 19.39 3.95
CA PRO A 41 -3.16 19.72 4.08
C PRO A 41 -2.43 18.79 5.04
N GLU A 42 -3.02 18.52 6.20
CA GLU A 42 -2.47 17.58 7.21
C GLU A 42 -2.36 16.14 6.65
N LEU A 43 -3.34 15.71 5.85
CA LEU A 43 -3.26 14.42 5.15
C LEU A 43 -2.09 14.38 4.15
N GLU A 44 -1.93 15.41 3.32
CA GLU A 44 -0.87 15.45 2.31
C GLU A 44 0.54 15.54 2.93
N GLU A 45 0.69 16.20 4.08
CA GLU A 45 1.93 16.18 4.86
C GLU A 45 2.28 14.77 5.34
N ILE A 46 1.30 14.04 5.90
CA ILE A 46 1.48 12.66 6.35
C ILE A 46 1.83 11.74 5.17
N LEU A 47 1.18 11.93 4.01
CA LEU A 47 1.51 11.20 2.79
C LEU A 47 2.91 11.56 2.28
N GLY A 48 3.34 12.81 2.41
CA GLY A 48 4.71 13.24 2.15
C GLY A 48 5.73 12.49 3.01
N ALA A 49 5.48 12.39 4.32
CA ALA A 49 6.32 11.62 5.23
C ALA A 49 6.34 10.12 4.89
N LEU A 50 5.20 9.53 4.48
CA LEU A 50 5.13 8.14 4.01
C LEU A 50 5.95 7.87 2.74
N ARG A 51 6.08 8.87 1.86
CA ARG A 51 6.88 8.76 0.63
C ARG A 51 8.39 8.79 0.89
N GLY A 52 8.82 9.32 2.03
CA GLY A 52 10.22 9.36 2.43
C GLY A 52 10.82 7.96 2.65
N SER A 53 12.15 7.89 2.69
CA SER A 53 12.92 6.66 2.94
C SER A 53 13.04 6.28 4.42
N GLY A 54 12.43 7.05 5.31
CA GLY A 54 12.42 6.78 6.75
C GLY A 54 11.43 5.67 7.14
N ASP A 55 11.42 5.35 8.44
CA ASP A 55 10.48 4.41 9.05
C ASP A 55 9.02 4.88 8.83
N PRO A 56 8.19 4.10 8.12
CA PRO A 56 6.80 4.46 7.87
C PRO A 56 5.88 4.29 9.09
N ALA A 57 6.33 3.69 10.19
CA ALA A 57 5.49 3.46 11.38
C ALA A 57 4.99 4.78 12.00
N VAL A 58 5.86 5.80 12.07
CA VAL A 58 5.51 7.12 12.61
C VAL A 58 4.42 7.81 11.78
N PRO A 59 4.57 8.01 10.45
CA PRO A 59 3.53 8.63 9.67
C PRO A 59 2.28 7.75 9.51
N GLN A 60 2.39 6.41 9.59
CA GLN A 60 1.23 5.53 9.67
C GLN A 60 0.41 5.78 10.95
N ALA A 61 1.07 5.89 12.10
CA ALA A 61 0.39 6.22 13.36
C ALA A 61 -0.28 7.59 13.30
N ALA A 62 0.36 8.57 12.64
CA ALA A 62 -0.23 9.88 12.40
C ALA A 62 -1.48 9.79 11.51
N LEU A 63 -1.43 9.02 10.41
CA LEU A 63 -2.59 8.76 9.54
C LEU A 63 -3.74 8.10 10.33
N HIS A 64 -3.44 7.12 11.17
CA HIS A 64 -4.43 6.46 12.01
C HIS A 64 -5.12 7.45 12.97
N ARG A 65 -4.35 8.34 13.61
CA ARG A 65 -4.88 9.38 14.50
C ARG A 65 -5.72 10.41 13.75
N LEU A 66 -5.30 10.82 12.55
CA LEU A 66 -6.06 11.73 11.69
C LEU A 66 -7.43 11.12 11.35
N LEU A 67 -7.44 9.87 10.89
CA LEU A 67 -8.67 9.15 10.54
C LEU A 67 -9.63 9.02 11.73
N ARG A 68 -9.11 8.75 12.94
CA ARG A 68 -9.95 8.75 14.15
C ARG A 68 -10.56 10.11 14.46
N ARG A 69 -9.80 11.20 14.30
CA ARG A 69 -10.33 12.57 14.47
C ARG A 69 -11.40 12.91 13.43
N CYS A 70 -11.39 12.25 12.27
CA CYS A 70 -12.41 12.38 11.23
C CYS A 70 -13.60 11.42 11.44
N GLY A 71 -13.70 10.71 12.57
CA GLY A 71 -14.82 9.82 12.89
C GLY A 71 -14.66 8.37 12.41
N VAL A 72 -13.53 8.02 11.79
CA VAL A 72 -13.23 6.62 11.41
C VAL A 72 -12.69 5.89 12.65
N ALA A 73 -13.58 5.31 13.45
CA ALA A 73 -13.26 4.72 14.75
C ALA A 73 -12.16 3.63 14.70
N THR A 74 -12.13 2.84 13.62
CA THR A 74 -11.10 1.81 13.39
C THR A 74 -9.82 2.36 12.73
N GLY A 75 -9.80 3.65 12.38
CA GLY A 75 -8.73 4.31 11.64
C GLY A 75 -8.41 3.61 10.31
N LEU A 76 -7.13 3.48 9.97
CA LEU A 76 -6.69 2.78 8.76
C LEU A 76 -7.24 1.35 8.65
N ARG A 77 -7.50 0.68 9.78
CA ARG A 77 -8.05 -0.70 9.80
C ARG A 77 -9.49 -0.79 9.30
N ALA A 78 -10.23 0.33 9.25
CA ALA A 78 -11.57 0.35 8.66
C ALA A 78 -11.51 -0.03 7.18
N PHE A 79 -10.40 0.30 6.53
CA PHE A 79 -10.19 0.09 5.11
C PHE A 79 -9.52 -1.27 4.83
N THR A 80 -8.79 -1.85 5.80
CA THR A 80 -8.10 -3.13 5.62
C THR A 80 -8.97 -4.37 5.89
N ARG A 81 -10.17 -4.24 6.47
CA ARG A 81 -10.98 -5.38 6.93
C ARG A 81 -11.66 -6.21 5.84
N GLY A 82 -11.48 -5.85 4.57
CA GLY A 82 -11.94 -6.60 3.40
C GLY A 82 -10.81 -6.91 2.41
N ALA A 83 -9.55 -6.92 2.86
CA ALA A 83 -8.35 -7.08 2.03
C ALA A 83 -8.15 -8.52 1.52
N GLU A 84 -9.13 -9.04 0.78
CA GLU A 84 -8.78 -9.78 -0.42
C GLU A 84 -8.44 -8.73 -1.50
N ILE A 85 -7.68 -9.08 -2.54
CA ILE A 85 -7.44 -8.22 -3.73
C ILE A 85 -6.37 -7.11 -3.56
N GLY A 86 -5.24 -7.44 -2.93
CA GLY A 86 -3.91 -7.06 -3.46
C GLY A 86 -3.29 -8.17 -4.32
N GLY A 87 -3.94 -9.34 -4.37
CA GLY A 87 -3.56 -10.43 -5.24
C GLY A 87 -4.03 -10.16 -6.66
N LEU A 88 -3.13 -10.31 -7.63
CA LEU A 88 -3.57 -10.73 -8.96
C LEU A 88 -4.56 -11.89 -8.79
N PRO A 89 -5.64 -11.97 -9.58
CA PRO A 89 -6.44 -13.18 -9.60
C PRO A 89 -5.48 -14.36 -9.78
N ALA A 90 -5.62 -15.38 -8.92
CA ALA A 90 -4.82 -16.60 -9.02
C ALA A 90 -4.78 -16.99 -10.50
N ALA A 91 -3.58 -17.19 -11.03
CA ALA A 91 -3.40 -17.63 -12.41
C ALA A 91 -4.30 -18.84 -12.60
N VAL A 92 -5.39 -18.68 -13.35
CA VAL A 92 -6.24 -19.79 -13.76
C VAL A 92 -5.32 -20.76 -14.48
N GLU A 93 -5.23 -21.99 -13.99
CA GLU A 93 -4.48 -23.09 -14.62
C GLU A 93 -4.77 -23.07 -16.13
N GLY A 94 -3.76 -22.66 -16.91
CA GLY A 94 -3.86 -22.53 -18.38
C GLY A 94 -3.48 -21.16 -18.97
N HIS A 95 -3.41 -20.08 -18.18
CA HIS A 95 -3.01 -18.77 -18.70
C HIS A 95 -2.02 -18.06 -17.75
N PRO A 96 -0.70 -18.01 -18.07
CA PRO A 96 0.25 -17.24 -17.28
C PRO A 96 -0.18 -15.78 -17.27
N VAL A 97 -0.10 -15.12 -16.11
CA VAL A 97 -0.42 -13.70 -16.01
C VAL A 97 0.65 -12.91 -16.75
N VAL A 98 0.40 -12.65 -18.04
CA VAL A 98 1.47 -12.20 -18.94
C VAL A 98 2.01 -10.83 -18.55
N GLU A 99 1.17 -9.91 -18.04
CA GLU A 99 1.57 -8.52 -17.79
C GLU A 99 0.77 -7.86 -16.63
N ALA A 100 1.48 -7.16 -15.74
CA ALA A 100 0.92 -6.37 -14.65
C ALA A 100 1.51 -4.95 -14.63
N TYR A 101 0.72 -3.98 -14.21
CA TYR A 101 1.23 -2.66 -13.83
C TYR A 101 1.72 -2.70 -12.39
N VAL A 102 2.92 -2.20 -12.14
CA VAL A 102 3.57 -2.15 -10.82
C VAL A 102 3.94 -0.72 -10.43
N CYS A 103 4.03 -0.46 -9.12
CA CYS A 103 4.45 0.82 -8.57
C CYS A 103 5.80 1.29 -9.16
N PRO A 104 5.94 2.58 -9.52
CA PRO A 104 7.18 3.08 -10.08
C PRO A 104 8.33 3.01 -9.06
N GLY A 105 9.39 2.27 -9.42
CA GLY A 105 10.58 2.07 -8.60
C GLY A 105 10.41 1.07 -7.45
N ASP A 106 9.40 0.19 -7.51
CA ASP A 106 9.13 -0.85 -6.50
C ASP A 106 8.97 -0.27 -5.07
N ARG A 107 8.60 1.01 -4.97
CA ARG A 107 8.43 1.77 -3.72
C ARG A 107 7.17 1.39 -2.93
N CYS A 108 6.26 0.69 -3.58
CA CYS A 108 5.08 0.08 -2.97
C CYS A 108 4.77 -1.24 -3.70
N ASP A 109 4.25 -2.25 -3.01
CA ASP A 109 3.93 -3.55 -3.62
C ASP A 109 2.63 -3.56 -4.43
N ARG A 110 2.13 -2.38 -4.83
CA ARG A 110 0.87 -2.28 -5.56
C ARG A 110 1.03 -2.86 -6.96
N ARG A 111 0.15 -3.81 -7.27
CA ARG A 111 0.04 -4.45 -8.59
C ARG A 111 -1.38 -4.27 -9.10
N ALA A 112 -1.51 -3.99 -10.40
CA ALA A 112 -2.78 -3.98 -11.10
C ALA A 112 -2.66 -4.83 -12.36
N SER A 113 -3.72 -5.51 -12.75
CA SER A 113 -3.72 -6.30 -13.99
C SER A 113 -3.58 -5.39 -15.21
N ALA A 114 -2.65 -5.70 -16.11
CA ALA A 114 -2.59 -5.04 -17.41
C ALA A 114 -3.53 -5.70 -18.43
N ARG A 115 -4.16 -6.84 -18.06
CA ARG A 115 -5.12 -7.54 -18.90
C ARG A 115 -6.31 -6.63 -19.19
N ASN A 116 -6.54 -6.32 -20.47
CA ASN A 116 -7.58 -5.42 -20.96
C ASN A 116 -7.46 -3.95 -20.52
N ARG A 117 -6.28 -3.49 -20.06
CA ARG A 117 -6.04 -2.08 -19.72
C ARG A 117 -4.84 -1.54 -20.50
N PRO A 118 -5.07 -0.81 -21.62
CA PRO A 118 -3.99 -0.29 -22.45
C PRO A 118 -3.24 0.89 -21.80
N VAL A 119 -3.88 1.61 -20.88
CA VAL A 119 -3.30 2.76 -20.18
C VAL A 119 -2.92 2.37 -18.75
N PRO A 120 -1.69 2.68 -18.29
CA PRO A 120 -1.31 2.45 -16.91
C PRO A 120 -2.09 3.35 -15.96
N GLU A 121 -2.57 2.78 -14.86
CA GLU A 121 -3.08 3.59 -13.76
C GLU A 121 -1.94 4.36 -13.09
N THR A 122 -2.25 5.48 -12.44
CA THR A 122 -1.30 6.21 -11.61
C THR A 122 -1.22 5.60 -10.22
N CYS A 123 -0.02 5.46 -9.68
CA CYS A 123 0.19 5.18 -8.28
C CYS A 123 -0.33 6.37 -7.46
N ARG A 124 -1.48 6.20 -6.80
CA ARG A 124 -2.15 7.29 -6.06
C ARG A 124 -1.26 7.88 -4.95
N LEU A 125 -0.38 7.06 -4.36
CA LEU A 125 0.56 7.52 -3.34
C LEU A 125 1.63 8.44 -3.93
N TYR A 126 2.28 8.08 -5.04
CA TYR A 126 3.39 8.85 -5.63
C TYR A 126 2.97 9.81 -6.75
N GLY A 127 1.73 9.72 -7.23
CA GLY A 127 1.22 10.52 -8.36
C GLY A 127 1.81 10.14 -9.73
N GLU A 128 2.60 9.07 -9.81
CA GLU A 128 3.35 8.67 -11.00
C GLU A 128 2.66 7.50 -11.74
N PRO A 129 2.76 7.41 -13.08
CA PRO A 129 2.20 6.29 -13.83
C PRO A 129 2.87 4.97 -13.44
N MET A 130 2.06 3.92 -13.27
CA MET A 130 2.57 2.58 -12.97
C MET A 130 3.32 2.00 -14.17
N ARG A 131 4.36 1.20 -13.90
CA ARG A 131 5.20 0.59 -14.93
C ARG A 131 4.64 -0.77 -15.33
N ARG A 132 4.55 -1.02 -16.64
CA ARG A 132 4.19 -2.35 -17.15
C ARG A 132 5.35 -3.31 -16.92
N ARG A 133 5.09 -4.45 -16.28
CA ARG A 133 6.06 -5.50 -15.99
C ARG A 133 5.47 -6.86 -16.36
N ARG A 134 6.27 -7.68 -17.05
CA ARG A 134 5.95 -9.10 -17.25
C ARG A 134 6.26 -9.85 -15.97
N LEU A 135 5.30 -10.65 -15.50
CA LEU A 135 5.49 -11.55 -14.37
C LEU A 135 5.83 -12.90 -14.99
N SER A 136 7.11 -13.27 -14.93
CA SER A 136 7.63 -14.56 -15.41
C SER A 136 7.42 -15.64 -14.36
#